data_AF-A0A2I0IBN0-F1
#
_entry.id   AF-A0A2I0IBN0-F1
#
_cell.length_a   1.000
_cell.length_b   1.000
_cell.length_c   1.000
_cell.angle_alpha   90.00
_cell.angle_beta   90.00
_cell.angle_gamma   90.00
#
_symmetry.space_group_name_H-M   'P 1'
#
loop_
_entity.id
_entity.type
_entity.pdbx_description
1 polymer ?
#
loop_
_entity_poly.entity_id
_entity_poly.type
_entity_poly.pdbx_seq_one_letter_code
_entity_poly.pdbx_strand_id
1 'polypeptide(L)'
;MQPQWMAPEVLRNEPSNEKSDVFSFGVVLWELMTQSIPWNNLNPLQVVGVVGFMDRRLDIPGGVDPEIASIIRDCWLSDPDQRPSFEDILKRMTSFLQKTMAASRSEEPG
;
A
#
# COMPACT_ATOMS: atom_id res chain seq x y z
N MET A 1 15.12 -1.48 10.97
CA MET A 1 13.82 -1.44 10.26
C MET A 1 13.18 -0.09 10.55
N GLN A 2 12.59 0.56 9.55
CA GLN A 2 11.93 1.86 9.74
C GLN A 2 10.43 1.62 10.00
N PRO A 3 9.87 2.02 11.17
CA PRO A 3 8.48 1.72 11.54
C PRO A 3 7.41 2.20 10.57
N GLN A 4 7.72 3.20 9.75
CA GLN A 4 6.77 3.85 8.84
C GLN A 4 6.20 2.91 7.76
N TRP A 5 6.90 1.83 7.44
CA TRP A 5 6.48 0.80 6.48
C TRP A 5 5.99 -0.50 7.13
N MET A 6 6.10 -0.62 8.46
CA MET A 6 5.85 -1.90 9.15
C MET A 6 4.36 -2.13 9.41
N ALA A 7 3.94 -3.39 9.29
CA ALA A 7 2.58 -3.81 9.61
C ALA A 7 2.26 -3.68 11.12
N PRO A 8 0.99 -3.50 11.51
CA PRO A 8 0.59 -3.33 12.90
C PRO A 8 1.04 -4.48 13.80
N GLU A 9 0.89 -5.73 13.35
CA GLU A 9 1.31 -6.92 14.10
C GLU A 9 2.83 -6.97 14.35
N VAL A 10 3.64 -6.51 13.39
CA VAL A 10 5.10 -6.43 13.56
C VAL A 10 5.45 -5.33 14.55
N LEU A 11 4.77 -4.18 14.48
CA LEU A 11 4.96 -3.06 15.42
C LEU A 11 4.56 -3.42 16.86
N ARG A 12 3.57 -4.31 17.02
CA ARG A 12 3.12 -4.85 18.31
C ARG A 12 3.92 -6.06 18.78
N ASN A 13 4.91 -6.52 18.01
CA ASN A 13 5.69 -7.73 18.29
C ASN A 13 4.80 -8.99 18.46
N GLU A 14 3.77 -9.08 17.63
CA GLU A 14 2.85 -10.22 17.49
C GLU A 14 3.35 -11.19 16.40
N PRO A 15 2.80 -12.42 16.33
CA PRO A 15 3.11 -13.34 15.23
C PRO A 15 2.81 -12.70 13.87
N SER A 16 3.80 -12.72 12.99
CA SER A 16 3.74 -12.18 11.63
C SER A 16 4.04 -13.29 10.62
N ASN A 17 3.45 -13.17 9.43
CA ASN A 17 3.73 -14.03 8.28
C ASN A 17 3.94 -13.15 7.03
N GLU A 18 3.86 -13.73 5.83
CA GLU A 18 4.03 -13.02 4.56
C GLU A 18 3.02 -11.87 4.36
N LYS A 19 1.90 -11.85 5.10
CA LYS A 19 0.92 -10.76 5.05
C LYS A 19 1.46 -9.46 5.62
N SER A 20 2.48 -9.51 6.48
CA SER A 20 3.17 -8.31 6.95
C SER A 20 4.02 -7.67 5.84
N ASP A 21 4.55 -8.48 4.92
CA ASP A 21 5.25 -7.99 3.73
C ASP A 21 4.26 -7.37 2.73
N VAL A 22 3.06 -7.94 2.60
CA VAL A 22 1.96 -7.37 1.79
C VAL A 22 1.56 -5.98 2.29
N PHE A 23 1.44 -5.80 3.62
CA PHE A 23 1.20 -4.49 4.20
C PHE A 23 2.30 -3.50 3.83
N SER A 24 3.56 -3.91 4.03
CA SER A 24 4.73 -3.08 3.74
C SER A 24 4.78 -2.68 2.26
N PHE A 25 4.44 -3.61 1.37
CA PHE A 25 4.30 -3.34 -0.06
C PHE A 25 3.22 -2.30 -0.37
N GLY A 26 2.06 -2.37 0.30
CA GLY A 26 1.01 -1.35 0.18
C GLY A 26 1.50 0.05 0.55
N VAL A 27 2.31 0.16 1.62
CA VAL A 27 2.93 1.43 2.02
C VAL A 27 3.94 1.92 0.99
N VAL A 28 4.79 1.04 0.45
CA VAL A 28 5.72 1.40 -0.63
C VAL A 28 4.98 1.87 -1.89
N LEU A 29 3.89 1.18 -2.27
CA LEU A 29 3.09 1.59 -3.41
C LEU A 29 2.45 2.98 -3.18
N TRP A 30 1.97 3.26 -1.96
CA TRP A 30 1.53 4.61 -1.59
C TRP A 30 2.64 5.66 -1.71
N GLU A 31 3.84 5.36 -1.22
CA GLU A 31 5.00 6.26 -1.31
C GLU A 31 5.35 6.58 -2.76
N LEU A 32 5.32 5.57 -3.65
CA LEU A 32 5.58 5.77 -5.08
C LEU A 32 4.49 6.64 -5.74
N MET A 33 3.22 6.41 -5.42
CA MET A 33 2.11 7.16 -6.01
C MET A 33 2.02 8.60 -5.52
N THR A 34 2.50 8.87 -4.30
CA THR A 34 2.42 10.19 -3.66
C THR A 34 3.76 10.93 -3.65
N GLN A 35 4.85 10.26 -4.01
CA GLN A 35 6.23 10.75 -3.92
C GLN A 35 6.56 11.33 -2.53
N SER A 36 5.96 10.74 -1.49
CA SER A 36 5.99 11.23 -0.12
C SER A 36 6.48 10.16 0.84
N ILE A 37 7.24 10.56 1.85
CA ILE A 37 7.68 9.66 2.92
C ILE A 37 6.47 9.34 3.83
N PRO A 38 6.16 8.06 4.09
CA PRO A 38 5.05 7.69 4.95
C PRO A 38 5.25 8.22 6.38
N TRP A 39 4.21 8.86 6.92
CA TRP A 39 4.24 9.42 8.28
C TRP A 39 5.40 10.38 8.54
N ASN A 40 5.82 11.16 7.53
CA ASN A 40 7.00 12.05 7.60
C ASN A 40 6.98 13.06 8.76
N ASN A 41 5.80 13.36 9.32
CA ASN A 41 5.59 14.28 10.43
C ASN A 41 5.58 13.59 11.81
N LEU A 42 5.76 12.27 11.86
CA LEU A 42 5.76 11.47 13.08
C LEU A 42 7.14 10.86 13.33
N ASN A 43 7.54 10.83 14.60
CA ASN A 43 8.71 10.06 15.01
C ASN A 43 8.40 8.55 15.07
N PRO A 44 9.42 7.67 15.11
CA PRO A 44 9.24 6.22 15.11
C PRO A 44 8.28 5.68 16.19
N LEU A 45 8.31 6.25 17.40
CA LEU A 45 7.43 5.82 18.50
C LEU A 45 5.97 6.24 18.27
N GLN A 46 5.75 7.44 17.71
CA GLN A 46 4.41 7.89 17.32
C GLN A 46 3.82 7.02 16.21
N VAL A 47 4.64 6.57 15.25
CA VAL A 47 4.21 5.64 14.19
C VAL A 47 3.75 4.32 14.80
N VAL A 48 4.52 3.76 15.74
CA VAL A 48 4.12 2.54 16.49
C VAL A 48 2.76 2.75 17.15
N GLY A 49 2.54 3.90 17.79
CA GLY A 49 1.25 4.25 18.38
C GLY A 49 0.10 4.30 17.36
N VAL A 50 0.22 5.09 16.30
CA VAL A 50 -0.90 5.35 15.38
C VAL A 50 -1.20 4.16 14.46
N VAL A 51 -0.18 3.44 13.98
CA VAL A 51 -0.35 2.28 13.09
C VAL A 51 -0.64 1.04 13.92
N GLY A 52 0.19 0.78 14.93
CA GLY A 52 0.12 -0.42 15.75
C GLY A 52 -1.10 -0.45 16.66
N PHE A 53 -1.52 0.67 17.25
CA PHE A 53 -2.55 0.64 18.31
C PHE A 53 -3.82 1.42 17.99
N MET A 54 -3.78 2.36 17.04
CA MET A 54 -4.96 3.17 16.66
C MET A 54 -5.52 2.79 15.29
N ASP A 55 -4.93 1.80 14.63
CA ASP A 55 -5.33 1.31 13.30
C ASP A 55 -5.41 2.43 12.23
N ARG A 56 -4.59 3.47 12.37
CA ARG A 56 -4.55 4.58 11.42
C ARG A 56 -3.88 4.13 10.11
N ARG A 57 -4.33 4.68 8.98
CA ARG A 57 -3.74 4.51 7.65
C ARG A 57 -3.39 5.85 7.02
N LEU A 58 -2.53 5.81 6.00
CA LEU A 58 -2.16 6.98 5.21
C LEU A 58 -3.35 7.38 4.34
N ASP A 59 -3.55 8.69 4.19
CA ASP A 59 -4.57 9.22 3.28
C ASP A 59 -4.12 9.02 1.83
N ILE A 60 -5.01 8.48 0.99
CA ILE A 60 -4.75 8.33 -0.46
C ILE A 60 -5.36 9.55 -1.16
N PRO A 61 -4.54 10.42 -1.78
CA PRO A 61 -5.05 11.60 -2.49
C PRO A 61 -5.94 11.20 -3.67
N GLY A 62 -6.94 12.02 -3.99
CA GLY A 62 -7.88 11.75 -5.09
C GLY A 62 -7.27 11.73 -6.50
N GLY A 63 -6.02 12.15 -6.66
CA GLY A 63 -5.27 12.07 -7.93
C GLY A 63 -4.65 10.69 -8.20
N VAL A 64 -4.68 9.78 -7.23
CA VAL A 64 -4.21 8.40 -7.43
C VAL A 64 -5.28 7.60 -8.17
N ASP A 65 -4.86 6.87 -9.21
CA ASP A 65 -5.78 6.02 -9.99
C ASP A 65 -6.61 5.09 -9.07
N PRO A 66 -7.94 4.98 -9.28
CA PRO A 66 -8.81 4.21 -8.40
C PRO A 66 -8.44 2.72 -8.27
N GLU A 67 -7.91 2.10 -9.33
CA GLU A 67 -7.50 0.68 -9.34
C GLU A 67 -6.25 0.50 -8.46
N ILE A 68 -5.28 1.42 -8.57
CA ILE A 68 -4.09 1.45 -7.71
C ILE A 68 -4.45 1.78 -6.26
N ALA A 69 -5.31 2.78 -6.03
CA ALA A 69 -5.78 3.15 -4.71
C ALA A 69 -6.49 1.97 -4.01
N SER A 70 -7.25 1.16 -4.76
CA SER A 70 -7.86 -0.05 -4.22
C SER A 70 -6.80 -1.09 -3.84
N ILE A 71 -5.77 -1.33 -4.66
CA ILE A 71 -4.69 -2.27 -4.32
C ILE A 71 -4.01 -1.84 -3.02
N ILE A 72 -3.67 -0.55 -2.89
CA ILE A 72 -3.06 0.01 -1.68
C ILE A 72 -3.94 -0.25 -0.46
N ARG A 73 -5.25 0.05 -0.53
CA ARG A 73 -6.19 -0.16 0.58
C ARG A 73 -6.27 -1.62 1.01
N ASP A 74 -6.33 -2.53 0.06
CA ASP A 74 -6.45 -3.96 0.34
C ASP A 74 -5.16 -4.53 0.96
N CYS A 75 -3.99 -4.02 0.54
CA CYS A 75 -2.69 -4.45 1.06
C CYS A 75 -2.52 -4.14 2.56
N TRP A 76 -3.12 -3.06 3.06
CA TRP A 76 -2.97 -2.64 4.46
C TRP A 76 -4.26 -2.80 5.29
N LEU A 77 -5.14 -3.74 4.95
CA LEU A 77 -6.28 -4.10 5.80
C LEU A 77 -5.82 -4.51 7.20
N SER A 78 -6.63 -4.18 8.20
CA SER A 78 -6.32 -4.40 9.62
C SER A 78 -6.19 -5.89 9.93
N ASP A 79 -7.07 -6.70 9.35
CA ASP A 79 -7.00 -8.16 9.39
C ASP A 79 -6.00 -8.68 8.33
N PRO A 80 -4.88 -9.31 8.75
CA PRO A 80 -3.89 -9.86 7.82
C PRO A 80 -4.45 -10.88 6.84
N ASP A 81 -5.46 -11.66 7.24
CA ASP A 81 -6.03 -12.72 6.41
C ASP A 81 -6.87 -12.18 5.24
N GLN A 82 -7.36 -10.95 5.37
CA GLN A 82 -8.10 -10.26 4.32
C GLN A 82 -7.20 -9.55 3.31
N ARG A 83 -5.91 -9.39 3.62
CA ARG A 83 -4.95 -8.80 2.68
C ARG A 83 -4.77 -9.76 1.49
N PRO A 84 -4.62 -9.26 0.25
CA PRO A 84 -4.42 -10.11 -0.93
C PRO A 84 -3.13 -10.91 -0.84
N SER A 85 -2.99 -11.95 -1.66
CA SER A 85 -1.67 -12.55 -1.91
C SER A 85 -0.85 -11.68 -2.88
N PHE A 86 0.46 -11.87 -2.93
CA PHE A 86 1.27 -11.24 -3.98
C PHE A 86 0.86 -11.68 -5.38
N GLU A 87 0.36 -12.91 -5.56
CA GLU A 87 -0.18 -13.37 -6.84
C GLU A 87 -1.41 -12.54 -7.27
N ASP A 88 -2.33 -12.27 -6.34
CA ASP A 88 -3.50 -11.43 -6.60
C ASP A 88 -3.09 -9.99 -6.95
N ILE A 89 -2.13 -9.43 -6.22
CA ILE A 89 -1.58 -8.10 -6.47
C ILE A 89 -0.96 -8.04 -7.87
N LEU A 90 -0.09 -8.99 -8.22
CA LEU A 90 0.57 -9.05 -9.53
C LEU A 90 -0.44 -9.16 -10.67
N LYS A 91 -1.49 -9.96 -10.50
CA LYS A 91 -2.57 -10.10 -11.49
C LYS A 91 -3.29 -8.77 -11.70
N ARG A 92 -3.64 -8.06 -10.62
CA ARG A 92 -4.31 -6.74 -10.69
C ARG A 92 -3.41 -5.70 -11.34
N MET A 93 -2.15 -5.59 -10.91
CA MET A 93 -1.19 -4.64 -11.48
C MET A 93 -0.91 -4.91 -12.97
N THR A 94 -0.77 -6.18 -13.36
CA THR A 94 -0.55 -6.54 -14.77
C THR A 94 -1.77 -6.16 -15.63
N SER A 95 -2.98 -6.43 -15.15
CA SER A 95 -4.21 -6.03 -15.85
C SER A 95 -4.30 -4.51 -16.00
N PHE A 96 -4.00 -3.77 -14.93
CA PHE A 96 -3.95 -2.31 -14.97
C PHE A 96 -2.95 -1.81 -16.02
N LEU A 97 -1.71 -2.28 -15.98
CA LEU A 97 -0.66 -1.86 -16.92
C LEU A 97 -1.02 -2.16 -18.38
N GLN A 98 -1.66 -3.30 -18.65
CA GLN A 98 -2.13 -3.64 -19.99
C GLN A 98 -3.20 -2.67 -20.50
N LYS A 99 -4.17 -2.29 -19.64
CA LYS A 99 -5.20 -1.30 -19.99
C LYS A 99 -4.57 0.06 -20.29
N THR A 100 -3.66 0.52 -19.43
CA THR A 100 -3.00 1.83 -19.59
C THR A 100 -2.14 1.90 -20.85
N MET A 101 -1.37 0.84 -21.16
CA MET A 101 -0.58 0.76 -22.39
C MET A 101 -1.41 0.58 -23.67
N ALA A 102 -2.63 0.07 -23.56
CA ALA A 102 -3.56 0.00 -24.69
C ALA A 102 -4.16 1.38 -24.97
N ALA A 103 -4.58 2.10 -23.93
CA ALA A 103 -5.12 3.46 -24.03
C ALA A 103 -4.13 4.46 -24.64
N SER A 104 -2.84 4.38 -24.26
CA SER A 104 -1.79 5.25 -24.79
C SER A 104 -1.46 4.99 -26.28
N ARG A 105 -1.84 3.84 -26.83
CA ARG A 105 -1.66 3.50 -28.25
C ARG A 105 -2.82 3.95 -29.14
N SER A 106 -3.98 4.21 -28.54
CA SER A 106 -5.17 4.68 -29.26
C SER A 106 -5.24 6.20 -29.43
N GLU A 107 -4.29 6.95 -28.86
CA GLU A 107 -4.26 8.42 -28.90
C GLU A 107 -3.24 9.02 -29.90
N GLU A 108 -2.63 8.23 -30.80
CA GLU A 108 -1.81 8.80 -31.89
C GLU A 108 -2.70 9.53 -32.91
N PRO A 109 -2.53 10.85 -33.12
CA PRO A 109 -3.20 11.57 -34.20
C PRO A 109 -2.53 11.20 -35.53
N GLY A 110 -3.32 10.75 -36.49
CA GLY A 110 -2.91 10.62 -37.89
C GLY A 110 -2.72 11.98 -38.57
#